data_AF-A0A950UU01-F1
#
_entry.id   AF-A0A950UU01-F1
#
_cell.length_a   1.000
_cell.length_b   1.000
_cell.length_c   1.000
_cell.angle_alpha   90.00
_cell.angle_beta   90.00
_cell.angle_gamma   90.00
#
_symmetry.space_group_name_H-M   'P 1'
#
loop_
_entity.id
_entity.type
_entity.pdbx_description
1 polymer ?
#
loop_
_entity_poly.entity_id
_entity_poly.type
_entity_poly.pdbx_seq_one_letter_code
_entity_poly.pdbx_strand_id
1 'polypeptide(L)'
;MSGDTSQALLDKVCAAILPVGGICAVVLGGSRGRGAHTAASDYAIGIYYDGPLDVAALERVAQSLNTPVAGRNCGRSDDAPLMTPIGGWGPWVNGGGWLTIDGAPVDFIYRDAARVERVISEACEGRFECAYHYGHPHALVSTIYAGEVATCRVLADPRGFVAAAKARLSLYP
;
A
#
# COMPACT_ATOMS: atom_id res chain seq x y z
N MET A 1 -5.30 -25.76 2.77
CA MET A 1 -5.90 -25.15 3.98
C MET A 1 -5.30 -23.77 4.33
N SER A 2 -4.66 -23.04 3.38
CA SER A 2 -3.99 -21.75 3.63
C SER A 2 -4.80 -20.50 3.28
N GLY A 3 -5.97 -20.66 2.64
CA GLY A 3 -6.81 -19.53 2.21
C GLY A 3 -7.53 -18.80 3.34
N ASP A 4 -7.92 -19.54 4.39
CA ASP A 4 -8.75 -19.04 5.49
C ASP A 4 -7.98 -18.05 6.38
N THR A 5 -6.75 -18.40 6.78
CA THR A 5 -5.88 -17.55 7.60
C THR A 5 -5.43 -16.29 6.87
N SER A 6 -5.18 -16.37 5.56
CA SER A 6 -4.75 -15.22 4.76
C SER A 6 -5.87 -14.19 4.62
N GLN A 7 -7.11 -14.65 4.44
CA GLN A 7 -8.26 -13.76 4.36
C GLN A 7 -8.60 -13.14 5.72
N ALA A 8 -8.55 -13.92 6.80
CA ALA A 8 -8.78 -13.41 8.15
C ALA A 8 -7.81 -12.29 8.56
N LEU A 9 -6.52 -12.41 8.20
CA LEU A 9 -5.53 -11.35 8.43
C LEU A 9 -5.90 -10.07 7.66
N LEU A 10 -6.30 -10.21 6.40
CA LEU A 10 -6.66 -9.06 5.57
C LEU A 10 -7.93 -8.36 6.05
N ASP A 11 -8.93 -9.13 6.48
CA ASP A 11 -10.17 -8.58 7.04
C ASP A 11 -9.89 -7.83 8.36
N LYS A 12 -9.05 -8.42 9.23
CA LYS A 12 -8.58 -7.78 10.48
C LYS A 12 -7.87 -6.45 10.19
N VAL A 13 -6.90 -6.45 9.29
CA VAL A 13 -6.13 -5.25 8.93
C VAL A 13 -7.05 -4.19 8.31
N CYS A 14 -7.87 -4.58 7.33
CA CYS A 14 -8.78 -3.67 6.63
C CYS A 14 -9.77 -3.01 7.61
N ALA A 15 -10.42 -3.81 8.47
CA ALA A 15 -11.37 -3.30 9.46
C ALA A 15 -10.74 -2.32 10.45
N ALA A 16 -9.47 -2.54 10.82
CA ALA A 16 -8.76 -1.68 11.76
C ALA A 16 -8.32 -0.35 11.13
N ILE A 17 -7.86 -0.35 9.88
CA ILE A 17 -7.32 0.85 9.23
C ILE A 17 -8.40 1.71 8.57
N LEU A 18 -9.45 1.13 7.99
CA LEU A 18 -10.46 1.85 7.22
C LEU A 18 -11.11 3.04 7.96
N PRO A 19 -11.33 2.99 9.30
CA PRO A 19 -11.87 4.13 10.04
C PRO A 19 -10.89 5.31 10.24
N VAL A 20 -9.60 5.17 9.90
CA VAL A 20 -8.61 6.23 10.08
C VAL A 20 -8.89 7.40 9.14
N GLY A 21 -8.85 8.62 9.68
CA GLY A 21 -9.13 9.85 8.95
C GLY A 21 -8.27 10.02 7.70
N GLY A 22 -8.90 10.38 6.59
CA GLY A 22 -8.25 10.58 5.29
C GLY A 22 -8.16 9.32 4.43
N ILE A 23 -8.25 8.11 5.01
CA ILE A 23 -8.24 6.87 4.21
C ILE A 23 -9.54 6.74 3.42
N CYS A 24 -9.40 6.42 2.14
CA CYS A 24 -10.53 6.27 1.23
C CYS A 24 -10.65 4.93 0.55
N ALA A 25 -9.55 4.20 0.45
CA ALA A 25 -9.54 2.84 -0.05
C ALA A 25 -8.34 2.08 0.50
N VAL A 26 -8.49 0.76 0.55
CA VAL A 26 -7.49 -0.19 0.99
C VAL A 26 -7.41 -1.30 -0.04
N VAL A 27 -6.20 -1.62 -0.48
CA VAL A 27 -5.96 -2.67 -1.47
C VAL A 27 -4.85 -3.60 -1.02
N LEU A 28 -4.86 -4.81 -1.55
CA LEU A 28 -3.74 -5.73 -1.52
C LEU A 28 -2.99 -5.66 -2.86
N GLY A 29 -1.77 -5.16 -2.84
CA GLY A 29 -0.87 -5.10 -3.98
C GLY A 29 0.15 -6.24 -4.00
N GLY A 30 1.26 -6.01 -4.70
CA GLY A 30 2.39 -6.93 -4.74
C GLY A 30 2.09 -8.28 -5.38
N SER A 31 2.86 -9.31 -5.00
CA SER A 31 2.68 -10.68 -5.53
C SER A 31 1.33 -11.28 -5.13
N ARG A 32 0.83 -10.96 -3.93
CA ARG A 32 -0.48 -11.46 -3.44
C ARG A 32 -1.65 -10.84 -4.19
N GLY A 33 -1.61 -9.54 -4.48
CA GLY A 33 -2.61 -8.88 -5.33
C GLY A 33 -2.67 -9.48 -6.74
N ARG A 34 -1.50 -9.83 -7.30
CA ARG A 34 -1.36 -10.49 -8.61
C ARG A 34 -1.65 -11.99 -8.64
N GLY A 35 -1.85 -12.63 -7.49
CA GLY A 35 -1.96 -14.09 -7.40
C GLY A 35 -0.65 -14.86 -7.67
N ALA A 36 0.50 -14.16 -7.74
CA ALA A 36 1.82 -14.74 -8.02
C ALA A 36 2.68 -14.91 -6.75
N HIS A 37 2.05 -15.02 -5.58
CA HIS A 37 2.73 -15.08 -4.30
C HIS A 37 3.20 -16.49 -3.94
N THR A 38 4.19 -16.55 -3.06
CA THR A 38 4.63 -17.77 -2.37
C THR A 38 4.29 -17.67 -0.89
N ALA A 39 4.48 -18.76 -0.14
CA ALA A 39 4.29 -18.76 1.32
C ALA A 39 5.20 -17.73 2.04
N ALA A 40 6.34 -17.38 1.44
CA ALA A 40 7.29 -16.41 1.99
C ALA A 40 6.98 -14.95 1.60
N SER A 41 5.99 -14.71 0.73
CA SER A 41 5.63 -13.35 0.32
C SER A 41 4.99 -12.55 1.45
N ASP A 42 5.38 -11.29 1.55
CA ASP A 42 4.74 -10.27 2.37
C ASP A 42 3.31 -9.92 1.90
N TYR A 43 2.64 -9.12 2.71
CA TYR A 43 1.37 -8.49 2.37
C TYR A 43 1.60 -7.00 2.13
N ALA A 44 1.58 -6.57 0.87
CA ALA A 44 1.63 -5.16 0.51
C ALA A 44 0.23 -4.54 0.57
N ILE A 45 -0.06 -3.78 1.62
CA ILE A 45 -1.33 -3.07 1.83
C ILE A 45 -1.18 -1.63 1.34
N GLY A 46 -1.82 -1.33 0.21
CA GLY A 46 -1.92 0.02 -0.31
C GLY A 46 -3.02 0.78 0.42
N ILE A 47 -2.63 1.87 1.09
CA ILE A 47 -3.52 2.78 1.82
C ILE A 47 -3.71 4.03 0.98
N TYR A 48 -4.88 4.12 0.34
CA TYR A 48 -5.24 5.29 -0.44
C TYR A 48 -5.86 6.32 0.47
N TYR A 49 -5.38 7.56 0.37
CA TYR A 49 -5.88 8.67 1.16
C TYR A 49 -6.18 9.88 0.27
N ASP A 50 -7.09 10.71 0.74
CA ASP A 50 -7.53 11.93 0.05
C ASP A 50 -7.65 13.06 1.07
N GLY A 51 -7.01 14.19 0.76
CA GLY A 51 -6.72 15.22 1.74
C GLY A 51 -5.67 14.76 2.77
N PRO A 52 -5.72 15.26 4.02
CA PRO A 52 -4.74 14.91 5.04
C PRO A 52 -5.00 13.51 5.61
N LEU A 53 -3.98 12.63 5.56
CA LEU A 53 -3.98 11.36 6.27
C LEU A 53 -3.67 11.58 7.76
N ASP A 54 -4.51 11.04 8.65
CA ASP A 54 -4.23 11.01 10.09
C ASP A 54 -3.18 9.93 10.41
N VAL A 55 -1.92 10.25 10.14
CA VAL A 55 -0.77 9.36 10.37
C VAL A 55 -0.64 8.98 11.85
N ALA A 56 -1.04 9.88 12.78
CA ALA A 56 -0.98 9.59 14.21
C ALA A 56 -2.03 8.54 14.63
N ALA A 57 -3.24 8.60 14.07
CA ALA A 57 -4.22 7.53 14.26
C ALA A 57 -3.77 6.22 13.59
N LEU A 58 -3.20 6.30 12.39
CA LEU A 58 -2.66 5.12 11.72
C LEU A 58 -1.53 4.46 12.52
N GLU A 59 -0.66 5.25 13.14
CA GLU A 59 0.39 4.76 14.04
C GLU A 59 -0.20 4.00 15.23
N ARG A 60 -1.22 4.53 15.89
CA ARG A 60 -1.90 3.84 17.01
C ARG A 60 -2.52 2.52 16.57
N VAL A 61 -3.17 2.50 15.40
CA VAL A 61 -3.71 1.25 14.81
C VAL A 61 -2.59 0.27 14.49
N ALA A 62 -1.52 0.72 13.84
CA ALA A 62 -0.35 -0.09 13.50
C ALA A 62 0.28 -0.72 14.75
N GLN A 63 0.47 0.05 15.82
CA GLN A 63 0.96 -0.44 17.11
C GLN A 63 0.07 -1.52 17.70
N SER A 64 -1.26 -1.36 17.60
CA SER A 64 -2.21 -2.37 18.10
C SER A 64 -2.19 -3.69 17.31
N LEU A 65 -1.82 -3.64 16.03
CA LEU A 65 -1.74 -4.80 15.14
C LEU A 65 -0.38 -5.47 15.15
N ASN A 66 0.68 -4.71 15.45
CA ASN A 66 2.05 -5.17 15.32
C ASN A 66 2.41 -6.17 16.43
N THR A 67 2.71 -7.40 16.03
CA THR A 67 3.18 -8.51 16.85
C THR A 67 4.62 -8.87 16.43
N PRO A 68 5.63 -8.05 16.76
CA PRO A 68 7.00 -8.30 16.34
C PRO A 68 7.55 -9.59 16.97
N VAL A 69 8.38 -10.30 16.21
CA VAL A 69 9.05 -11.53 16.65
C VAL A 69 10.55 -11.26 16.68
N ALA A 70 11.22 -11.66 17.77
CA ALA A 70 12.66 -11.51 17.92
C ALA A 70 13.41 -12.11 16.72
N GLY A 71 14.37 -11.35 16.17
CA GLY A 71 15.20 -11.76 15.03
C GLY A 71 14.71 -11.32 13.65
N ARG A 72 13.51 -10.74 13.50
CA ARG A 72 13.15 -10.01 12.27
C ARG A 72 13.63 -8.56 12.37
N ASN A 73 14.73 -8.26 11.69
CA ASN A 73 15.20 -6.88 11.53
C ASN A 73 14.33 -6.17 10.49
N CYS A 74 13.52 -5.20 10.91
CA CYS A 74 12.74 -4.33 10.04
C CYS A 74 13.51 -3.06 9.62
N GLY A 75 14.83 -3.02 9.80
CA GLY A 75 15.67 -1.86 9.46
C GLY A 75 15.39 -0.62 10.31
N ARG A 76 14.60 -0.76 11.38
CA ARG A 76 14.14 0.29 12.29
C ARG A 76 14.68 0.02 13.69
N SER A 77 15.09 1.06 14.41
CA SER A 77 15.39 0.97 15.85
C SER A 77 14.10 0.72 16.65
N ASP A 78 14.19 0.01 17.77
CA ASP A 78 13.01 -0.36 18.56
C ASP A 78 12.17 0.86 18.98
N ASP A 79 12.83 2.01 19.23
CA ASP A 79 12.20 3.26 19.70
C ASP A 79 11.58 4.15 18.61
N ALA A 80 11.79 3.86 17.32
CA ALA A 80 11.27 4.73 16.26
C ALA A 80 9.74 4.52 16.04
N PRO A 81 9.00 5.46 15.43
CA PRO A 81 7.62 5.19 15.02
C PRO A 81 7.53 4.04 14.00
N LEU A 82 6.43 3.28 14.00
CA LEU A 82 6.19 2.25 12.98
C LEU A 82 5.88 2.87 11.61
N MET A 83 5.14 3.97 11.64
CA MET A 83 4.72 4.76 10.48
C MET A 83 5.68 5.91 10.23
N THR A 84 6.06 6.09 8.97
CA THR A 84 6.79 7.29 8.55
C THR A 84 5.85 8.50 8.48
N PRO A 85 6.38 9.74 8.55
CA PRO A 85 5.62 10.88 8.06
C PRO A 85 5.30 10.73 6.55
N ILE A 86 4.34 11.50 6.06
CA ILE A 86 4.13 11.68 4.62
C ILE A 86 5.43 12.22 3.99
N GLY A 87 5.86 11.64 2.88
CA GLY A 87 7.15 11.91 2.24
C GLY A 87 8.36 11.20 2.87
N GLY A 88 8.19 10.43 3.96
CA GLY A 88 9.29 9.79 4.69
C GLY A 88 10.06 8.74 3.89
N TRP A 89 9.46 8.17 2.84
CA TRP A 89 10.13 7.28 1.88
C TRP A 89 10.43 7.97 0.56
N GLY A 90 10.50 9.31 0.55
CA GLY A 90 10.71 10.10 -0.65
C GLY A 90 9.43 10.32 -1.46
N PRO A 91 9.52 11.01 -2.61
CA PRO A 91 8.35 11.58 -3.26
C PRO A 91 7.40 10.53 -3.85
N TRP A 92 7.83 9.31 -4.15
CA TRP A 92 7.03 8.34 -4.93
C TRP A 92 6.37 7.27 -4.10
N VAL A 93 7.12 6.47 -3.36
CA VAL A 93 6.49 5.53 -2.44
C VAL A 93 5.78 6.29 -1.30
N ASN A 94 6.19 7.56 -1.08
CA ASN A 94 5.58 8.55 -0.18
C ASN A 94 5.79 8.22 1.29
N GLY A 95 5.47 7.02 1.73
CA GLY A 95 5.68 6.60 3.11
C GLY A 95 4.90 5.35 3.41
N GLY A 96 4.90 4.97 4.67
CA GLY A 96 4.30 3.72 5.09
C GLY A 96 4.85 3.22 6.41
N GLY A 97 4.79 1.91 6.59
CA GLY A 97 5.53 1.25 7.64
C GLY A 97 5.56 -0.26 7.46
N TRP A 98 6.53 -0.88 8.12
CA TRP A 98 6.76 -2.31 8.06
C TRP A 98 6.35 -2.95 9.38
N LEU A 99 5.40 -3.87 9.31
CA LEU A 99 4.83 -4.55 10.47
C LEU A 99 5.07 -6.05 10.39
N THR A 100 4.98 -6.70 11.54
CA THR A 100 4.66 -8.12 11.61
C THR A 100 3.30 -8.27 12.26
N ILE A 101 2.35 -8.95 11.61
CA ILE A 101 1.00 -9.19 12.14
C ILE A 101 0.76 -10.70 12.12
N ASP A 102 0.48 -11.28 13.27
CA ASP A 102 0.22 -12.72 13.45
C ASP A 102 1.31 -13.61 12.79
N GLY A 103 2.58 -13.15 12.87
CA GLY A 103 3.74 -13.83 12.29
C GLY A 103 3.98 -13.57 10.79
N ALA A 104 3.11 -12.83 10.11
CA ALA A 104 3.29 -12.46 8.70
C ALA A 104 3.91 -11.05 8.55
N PRO A 105 4.85 -10.84 7.60
CA PRO A 105 5.33 -9.50 7.25
C PRO A 105 4.25 -8.75 6.46
N VAL A 106 3.95 -7.52 6.88
CA VAL A 106 2.91 -6.67 6.31
C VAL A 106 3.46 -5.26 6.08
N ASP A 107 3.39 -4.80 4.85
CA ASP A 107 3.86 -3.47 4.44
C ASP A 107 2.66 -2.56 4.25
N PHE A 108 2.61 -1.46 4.98
CA PHE A 108 1.69 -0.37 4.72
C PHE A 108 2.36 0.60 3.76
N ILE A 109 1.66 0.97 2.69
CA ILE A 109 2.20 1.83 1.63
C ILE A 109 1.19 2.95 1.35
N TYR A 110 1.61 4.20 1.54
CA TYR A 110 0.75 5.35 1.32
C TYR A 110 0.57 5.65 -0.17
N ARG A 111 -0.67 5.97 -0.56
CA ARG A 111 -1.01 6.40 -1.91
C ARG A 111 -1.94 7.62 -1.84
N ASP A 112 -1.42 8.76 -2.28
CA ASP A 112 -2.23 9.95 -2.49
C ASP A 112 -3.18 9.71 -3.67
N ALA A 113 -4.48 9.70 -3.41
CA ALA A 113 -5.51 9.41 -4.39
C ALA A 113 -5.47 10.39 -5.57
N ALA A 114 -5.40 11.69 -5.29
CA ALA A 114 -5.36 12.72 -6.35
C ALA A 114 -4.10 12.59 -7.21
N ARG A 115 -2.96 12.25 -6.59
CA ARG A 115 -1.74 11.97 -7.35
C ARG A 115 -1.86 10.72 -8.20
N VAL A 116 -2.42 9.63 -7.67
CA VAL A 116 -2.60 8.39 -8.42
C VAL A 116 -3.49 8.63 -9.64
N GLU A 117 -4.60 9.35 -9.48
CA GLU A 117 -5.48 9.73 -10.58
C GLU A 117 -4.74 10.51 -11.67
N ARG A 118 -3.97 11.52 -11.27
CA ARG A 118 -3.18 12.34 -12.21
C ARG A 118 -2.16 11.50 -12.96
N VAL A 119 -1.38 10.68 -12.27
CA VAL A 119 -0.35 9.82 -12.88
C VAL A 119 -0.98 8.80 -13.83
N ILE A 120 -2.15 8.23 -13.49
CA ILE A 120 -2.89 7.36 -14.41
C ILE A 120 -3.36 8.11 -15.65
N SER A 121 -3.89 9.34 -15.50
CA SER A 121 -4.26 10.18 -16.64
C SER A 121 -3.07 10.45 -17.56
N GLU A 122 -1.94 10.87 -17.00
CA GLU A 122 -0.71 11.10 -17.74
C GLU A 122 -0.25 9.82 -18.48
N ALA A 123 -0.26 8.67 -17.80
CA ALA A 123 0.12 7.39 -18.39
C ALA A 123 -0.78 6.99 -19.57
N CYS A 124 -2.10 7.17 -19.45
CA CYS A 124 -3.05 6.93 -20.55
C CYS A 124 -2.79 7.84 -21.76
N GLU A 125 -2.21 9.02 -21.54
CA GLU A 125 -1.80 9.96 -22.59
C GLU A 125 -0.35 9.73 -23.06
N GLY A 126 0.30 8.63 -22.64
CA GLY A 126 1.67 8.29 -23.02
C GLY A 126 2.74 9.13 -22.32
N ARG A 127 2.38 9.89 -21.28
CA ARG A 127 3.32 10.68 -20.47
C ARG A 127 3.74 9.92 -19.21
N PHE A 128 5.01 9.99 -18.90
CA PHE A 128 5.56 9.43 -17.67
C PHE A 128 6.84 10.17 -17.28
N GLU A 129 7.24 9.98 -16.03
CA GLU A 129 8.52 10.47 -15.52
C GLU A 129 9.34 9.34 -14.94
N CYS A 130 10.66 9.48 -15.06
CA CYS A 130 11.65 8.58 -14.48
C CYS A 130 12.35 9.33 -13.34
N ALA A 131 12.16 8.86 -12.12
CA ALA A 131 12.75 9.48 -10.95
C ALA A 131 13.74 8.54 -10.27
N TYR A 132 14.83 9.10 -9.76
CA TYR A 132 15.69 8.35 -8.85
C TYR A 132 14.93 8.05 -7.56
N HIS A 133 14.93 6.79 -7.14
CA HIS A 133 14.27 6.35 -5.91
C HIS A 133 15.03 5.20 -5.28
N TYR A 134 15.22 5.26 -3.97
CA TYR A 134 15.86 4.17 -3.25
C TYR A 134 15.03 2.88 -3.40
N GLY A 135 15.70 1.73 -3.56
CA GLY A 135 15.05 0.46 -3.90
C GLY A 135 14.70 0.28 -5.39
N HIS A 136 14.92 1.29 -6.24
CA HIS A 136 14.74 1.20 -7.69
C HIS A 136 16.08 1.52 -8.39
N PRO A 137 16.91 0.50 -8.69
CA PRO A 137 18.32 0.69 -9.03
C PRO A 137 18.59 1.52 -10.30
N HIS A 138 17.61 1.62 -11.21
CA HIS A 138 17.70 2.46 -12.39
C HIS A 138 16.84 3.73 -12.26
N ALA A 139 15.53 3.55 -12.17
CA ALA A 139 14.57 4.61 -11.90
C ALA A 139 13.26 3.99 -11.42
N LEU A 140 12.49 4.76 -10.64
CA LEU A 140 11.07 4.56 -10.50
C LEU A 140 10.38 5.26 -11.68
N VAL A 141 9.65 4.48 -12.47
CA VAL A 141 8.85 5.00 -13.59
C VAL A 141 7.44 5.25 -13.09
N SER A 142 6.90 6.46 -13.28
CA SER A 142 5.61 6.87 -12.69
C SER A 142 4.44 5.95 -13.06
N THR A 143 4.50 5.29 -14.22
CA THR A 143 3.52 4.28 -14.67
C THR A 143 3.37 3.10 -13.73
N ILE A 144 4.28 2.92 -12.75
CA ILE A 144 4.14 1.92 -11.69
C ILE A 144 2.80 2.03 -10.95
N TYR A 145 2.27 3.25 -10.75
CA TYR A 145 0.96 3.45 -10.11
C TYR A 145 -0.18 2.85 -10.93
N ALA A 146 -0.12 2.97 -12.25
CA ALA A 146 -1.10 2.33 -13.13
C ALA A 146 -1.01 0.80 -13.02
N GLY A 147 0.20 0.23 -13.03
CA GLY A 147 0.41 -1.21 -12.84
C GLY A 147 -0.10 -1.71 -11.48
N GLU A 148 0.19 -0.98 -10.41
CA GLU A 148 -0.28 -1.28 -9.05
C GLU A 148 -1.80 -1.27 -8.96
N VAL A 149 -2.46 -0.22 -9.47
CA VAL A 149 -3.93 -0.12 -9.49
C VAL A 149 -4.54 -1.22 -10.36
N ALA A 150 -4.01 -1.46 -11.57
CA ALA A 150 -4.53 -2.48 -12.47
C ALA A 150 -4.50 -3.88 -11.82
N THR A 151 -3.43 -4.18 -11.08
CA THR A 151 -3.19 -5.54 -10.56
C THR A 151 -3.57 -5.77 -9.10
N CYS A 152 -3.90 -4.73 -8.34
CA CYS A 152 -4.26 -4.91 -6.93
C CYS A 152 -5.59 -5.64 -6.75
N ARG A 153 -5.78 -6.28 -5.60
CA ARG A 153 -7.08 -6.76 -5.13
C ARG A 153 -7.68 -5.72 -4.20
N VAL A 154 -8.87 -5.22 -4.50
CA VAL A 154 -9.57 -4.26 -3.63
C VAL A 154 -10.00 -4.98 -2.36
N LEU A 155 -9.64 -4.42 -1.19
CA LEU A 155 -10.09 -4.90 0.12
C LEU A 155 -11.25 -4.05 0.64
N ALA A 156 -11.17 -2.72 0.47
CA ALA A 156 -12.26 -1.78 0.70
C ALA A 156 -12.09 -0.57 -0.22
N ASP A 157 -13.20 -0.09 -0.81
CA ASP A 157 -13.22 1.11 -1.64
C ASP A 157 -14.58 1.80 -1.55
N PRO A 158 -14.97 2.28 -0.35
CA PRO A 158 -16.30 2.85 -0.12
C PRO A 158 -16.62 4.06 -1.01
N ARG A 159 -15.60 4.73 -1.55
CA ARG A 159 -15.75 5.88 -2.44
C ARG A 159 -15.59 5.53 -3.93
N GLY A 160 -15.33 4.26 -4.27
CA GLY A 160 -15.20 3.80 -5.65
C GLY A 160 -14.00 4.34 -6.41
N PHE A 161 -12.99 4.88 -5.71
CA PHE A 161 -11.82 5.51 -6.32
C PHE A 161 -10.98 4.49 -7.10
N VAL A 162 -10.65 3.37 -6.45
CA VAL A 162 -9.80 2.33 -7.05
C VAL A 162 -10.56 1.63 -8.17
N ALA A 163 -11.85 1.37 -7.98
CA ALA A 163 -12.71 0.80 -9.02
C ALA A 163 -12.76 1.68 -10.28
N ALA A 164 -12.97 2.99 -10.12
CA ALA A 164 -12.96 3.93 -11.24
C ALA A 164 -11.59 4.01 -11.93
N ALA A 165 -10.51 4.06 -11.16
CA ALA A 165 -9.15 4.07 -11.70
C ALA A 165 -8.81 2.78 -12.47
N LYS A 166 -9.21 1.61 -11.95
CA LYS A 166 -9.07 0.31 -12.65
C LYS A 166 -9.82 0.27 -13.98
N ALA A 167 -11.04 0.79 -14.04
CA ALA A 167 -11.85 0.79 -15.25
C ALA A 167 -11.16 1.55 -16.41
N ARG A 168 -10.45 2.63 -16.09
CA ARG A 168 -9.66 3.41 -17.07
C ARG A 168 -8.45 2.64 -17.62
N LEU A 169 -7.91 1.72 -16.83
CA LEU A 169 -6.74 0.91 -17.17
C LEU A 169 -7.10 -0.44 -17.80
N SER A 170 -8.38 -0.80 -17.77
CA SER A 170 -8.91 -1.98 -18.45
C SER A 170 -9.08 -1.76 -19.95
N LEU A 171 -8.98 -0.50 -20.41
CA LEU A 171 -8.98 -0.14 -21.83
C LEU A 171 -7.56 -0.29 -22.40
N TYR A 172 -7.17 -1.53 -22.61
CA TYR A 172 -6.12 -1.97 -23.52
C TYR A 172 -6.53 -3.39 -23.97
N PRO A 173 -6.49 -3.67 -25.28
CA PRO A 173 -7.54 -4.37 -26.02
C PRO A 173 -8.07 -5.66 -25.39
#